data_AF-A0A1U7CNV0-F1
#
_entry.id   AF-A0A1U7CNV0-F1
#
_cell.length_a   1.000
_cell.length_b   1.000
_cell.length_c   1.000
_cell.angle_alpha   90.00
_cell.angle_beta   90.00
_cell.angle_gamma   90.00
#
_symmetry.space_group_name_H-M   'P 1'
#
loop_
_entity.id
_entity.type
_entity.pdbx_description
1 polymer ?
#
loop_
_entity_poly.entity_id
_entity_poly.type
_entity_poly.pdbx_seq_one_letter_code
_entity_poly.pdbx_strand_id
1 'polypeptide(L)'
;MPVIPDTYTTLSAMITPALFMTANGSLIISTSNRMSRVVDRIRQLNLEADELCRGASGLDFLDDRLEHVTVQLNRMMTRSDLIRLALTLLYLAMAMYVGTSLTMALDALVGGYLIAVPTSLAIIGVSLMLAACVQLTREARVALRNNRLEILFYQKLRNQRGCPPASEKQTPGG
;
A
#
# COMPACT_ATOMS: atom_id res chain seq x y z
N MET A 1 -5.07 -30.65 41.04
CA MET A 1 -4.86 -29.55 40.08
C MET A 1 -6.22 -29.17 39.51
N PRO A 2 -6.58 -27.89 39.42
CA PRO A 2 -7.86 -27.50 38.84
C PRO A 2 -7.88 -27.93 37.36
N VAL A 3 -8.87 -28.76 37.01
CA VAL A 3 -9.15 -29.15 35.62
C VAL A 3 -9.76 -27.93 34.97
N ILE A 4 -8.97 -27.18 34.20
CA ILE A 4 -9.49 -26.12 33.34
C ILE A 4 -10.34 -26.83 32.29
N PRO A 5 -11.63 -26.49 32.13
CA PRO A 5 -12.44 -27.08 31.07
C PRO A 5 -11.77 -26.84 29.71
N ASP A 6 -11.64 -27.90 28.89
CA ASP A 6 -10.95 -27.86 27.59
C ASP A 6 -11.45 -26.72 26.69
N THR A 7 -12.70 -26.28 26.88
CA THR A 7 -13.31 -25.10 26.25
C THR A 7 -12.49 -23.82 26.44
N TYR A 8 -11.95 -23.54 27.63
CA TYR A 8 -11.19 -22.31 27.88
C TYR A 8 -9.83 -22.32 27.18
N THR A 9 -9.20 -23.49 27.05
CA THR A 9 -7.92 -23.63 26.34
C THR A 9 -8.09 -23.36 24.84
N THR A 10 -9.19 -23.84 24.26
CA THR A 10 -9.56 -23.57 22.87
C THR A 10 -9.82 -22.08 22.65
N LEU A 11 -10.63 -21.45 23.51
CA LEU A 11 -10.91 -20.01 23.41
C LEU A 11 -9.64 -19.16 23.55
N SER A 12 -8.70 -19.55 24.41
CA SER A 12 -7.42 -18.87 24.55
C SER A 12 -6.55 -19.03 23.30
N ALA A 13 -6.53 -20.21 22.67
CA ALA A 13 -5.81 -20.44 21.42
C ALA A 13 -6.35 -19.60 20.25
N MET A 14 -7.63 -19.24 20.27
CA MET A 14 -8.27 -18.38 19.26
C MET A 14 -7.86 -16.90 19.38
N ILE A 15 -7.21 -16.48 20.47
CA ILE A 15 -6.70 -15.10 20.62
C ILE A 15 -5.65 -14.79 19.56
N THR A 16 -4.75 -15.75 19.26
CA THR A 16 -3.64 -15.53 18.31
C THR A 16 -4.15 -15.22 16.88
N PRO A 17 -5.01 -16.04 16.26
CA PRO A 17 -5.60 -15.70 14.96
C PRO A 17 -6.37 -14.37 14.97
N ALA A 18 -7.07 -14.03 16.06
CA ALA A 18 -7.82 -12.78 16.17
C ALA A 18 -6.92 -11.54 16.17
N LEU A 19 -5.77 -11.60 16.85
CA LEU A 19 -4.77 -10.52 16.84
C LEU A 19 -4.17 -10.35 15.44
N PHE A 20 -3.86 -11.44 14.75
CA PHE A 20 -3.36 -11.38 13.36
C PHE A 20 -4.40 -10.81 12.39
N MET A 21 -5.69 -11.17 12.54
CA MET A 21 -6.78 -10.58 11.77
C MET A 21 -6.87 -9.07 11.98
N THR A 22 -6.73 -8.60 13.23
CA THR A 22 -6.79 -7.18 13.57
C THR A 22 -5.61 -6.39 12.97
N ALA A 23 -4.39 -6.93 13.10
CA ALA A 23 -3.20 -6.33 12.50
C ALA A 23 -3.31 -6.28 10.97
N ASN A 24 -3.77 -7.38 10.35
CA ASN A 24 -3.98 -7.45 8.91
C ASN A 24 -5.07 -6.48 8.43
N GLY A 25 -6.18 -6.36 9.16
CA GLY A 25 -7.23 -5.38 8.87
C GLY A 25 -6.70 -3.95 8.82
N SER A 26 -5.81 -3.58 9.76
CA SER A 26 -5.15 -2.27 9.76
C SER A 26 -4.26 -2.05 8.52
N LEU A 27 -3.53 -3.09 8.09
CA LEU A 27 -2.71 -3.05 6.88
C LEU A 27 -3.56 -2.94 5.61
N ILE A 28 -4.69 -3.65 5.54
CA ILE A 28 -5.63 -3.60 4.41
C ILE A 28 -6.20 -2.18 4.28
N ILE A 29 -6.68 -1.59 5.39
CA ILE A 29 -7.22 -0.22 5.38
C ILE A 29 -6.15 0.78 4.93
N SER A 30 -4.95 0.70 5.52
CA SER A 30 -3.83 1.58 5.15
C SER A 30 -3.47 1.46 3.67
N THR A 31 -3.43 0.24 3.14
CA THR A 31 -3.08 -0.04 1.75
C THR A 31 -4.19 0.35 0.77
N SER A 32 -5.46 0.14 1.14
CA SER A 32 -6.62 0.58 0.36
C SER A 32 -6.60 2.11 0.20
N ASN A 33 -6.35 2.83 1.30
CA ASN A 33 -6.19 4.29 1.26
C ASN A 33 -5.01 4.73 0.38
N ARG A 34 -3.90 3.98 0.36
CA ARG A 34 -2.77 4.23 -0.56
C ARG A 34 -3.19 4.03 -2.02
N MET A 35 -3.95 2.97 -2.31
CA MET A 35 -4.45 2.67 -3.65
C MET A 35 -5.36 3.79 -4.17
N SER A 36 -6.32 4.26 -3.36
CA SER A 36 -7.21 5.36 -3.74
C SER A 36 -6.42 6.61 -4.10
N ARG A 37 -5.41 6.99 -3.30
CA ARG A 37 -4.54 8.13 -3.60
C ARG A 37 -3.76 7.97 -4.91
N VAL A 38 -3.31 6.75 -5.24
CA VAL A 38 -2.63 6.48 -6.52
C VAL A 38 -3.61 6.63 -7.69
N VAL A 39 -4.83 6.11 -7.57
CA VAL A 39 -5.88 6.27 -8.58
C VAL A 39 -6.24 7.73 -8.78
N ASP A 40 -6.40 8.49 -7.70
CA ASP A 40 -6.71 9.92 -7.78
C ASP A 40 -5.56 10.71 -8.44
N ARG A 41 -4.30 10.37 -8.15
CA ARG A 41 -3.14 10.97 -8.82
C ARG A 41 -3.07 10.62 -10.31
N ILE A 42 -3.44 9.41 -10.71
CA ILE A 42 -3.54 9.02 -12.14
C ILE A 42 -4.62 9.86 -12.84
N ARG A 43 -5.77 10.05 -12.19
CA ARG A 43 -6.85 10.92 -12.74
C ARG A 43 -6.37 12.35 -12.93
N GLN A 44 -5.67 12.92 -11.94
CA GLN A 44 -5.10 14.27 -12.04
C GLN A 44 -4.08 14.39 -13.18
N LEU A 45 -3.16 13.45 -13.30
CA LEU A 45 -2.16 13.43 -14.39
C LEU A 45 -2.80 13.31 -15.78
N ASN A 46 -3.88 12.54 -15.90
CA ASN A 46 -4.63 12.44 -17.16
C ASN A 46 -5.32 13.77 -17.52
N LEU A 47 -5.91 14.46 -16.54
CA LEU A 47 -6.49 15.79 -16.77
C LEU A 47 -5.42 16.80 -17.18
N GLU A 48 -4.25 16.80 -16.52
CA GLU A 48 -3.10 17.64 -16.90
C GLU A 48 -2.62 17.34 -18.32
N ALA A 49 -2.53 16.06 -18.70
CA ALA A 49 -2.17 15.66 -20.06
C ALA A 49 -3.20 16.15 -21.10
N ASP A 50 -4.49 16.04 -20.81
CA ASP A 50 -5.55 16.50 -21.73
C ASP A 50 -5.52 18.03 -21.90
N GLU A 51 -5.33 18.79 -20.82
CA GLU A 51 -5.17 20.24 -20.88
C GLU A 51 -3.94 20.67 -21.70
N LEU A 52 -2.81 19.98 -21.55
CA LEU A 52 -1.61 20.24 -22.33
C LEU A 52 -1.84 19.94 -23.82
N CYS A 53 -2.49 18.83 -24.15
CA CYS A 53 -2.83 18.44 -25.53
C CYS A 53 -3.81 19.40 -26.21
N ARG A 54 -4.74 20.00 -25.45
CA ARG A 54 -5.75 20.94 -25.97
C ARG A 54 -5.20 22.34 -26.24
N GLY A 55 -3.89 22.55 -26.09
CA GLY A 55 -3.22 23.79 -26.46
C GLY A 55 -3.30 24.84 -25.36
N ALA A 56 -2.80 24.50 -24.17
CA ALA A 56 -2.56 25.46 -23.09
C ALA A 56 -1.60 26.57 -23.58
N SER A 57 -2.19 27.65 -24.09
CA SER A 57 -1.59 28.69 -24.93
C SER A 57 -0.70 29.71 -24.20
N GLY A 58 0.06 29.25 -23.20
CA GLY A 58 1.00 30.08 -22.44
C GLY A 58 2.07 29.30 -21.66
N LEU A 59 2.26 28.01 -21.95
CA LEU A 59 3.25 27.18 -21.26
C LEU A 59 4.53 27.01 -22.10
N ASP A 60 5.64 27.37 -21.47
CA ASP A 60 6.98 27.15 -21.99
C ASP A 60 7.37 25.65 -21.92
N PHE A 61 8.01 25.14 -22.97
CA PHE A 61 8.39 23.72 -23.18
C PHE A 61 7.23 22.72 -23.09
N LEU A 62 6.24 22.84 -23.98
CA LEU A 62 5.04 21.98 -23.99
C LEU A 62 5.37 20.48 -24.18
N ASP A 63 6.26 20.16 -25.12
CA ASP A 63 6.66 18.78 -25.41
C ASP A 63 7.36 18.11 -24.21
N ASP A 64 8.29 18.80 -23.56
CA ASP A 64 8.98 18.30 -22.35
C ASP A 64 8.00 18.05 -21.20
N ARG A 65 6.93 18.86 -21.08
CA ARG A 65 5.89 18.69 -20.04
C ARG A 65 5.01 17.49 -20.34
N LEU A 66 4.58 17.32 -21.59
CA LEU A 66 3.82 16.15 -22.02
C LEU A 66 4.62 14.86 -21.82
N GLU A 67 5.89 14.83 -22.20
CA GLU A 67 6.77 13.69 -21.96
C GLU A 67 6.89 13.40 -20.45
N HIS A 68 7.07 14.43 -19.62
CA HIS A 68 7.16 14.24 -18.18
C HIS A 68 5.87 13.68 -17.55
N VAL A 69 4.70 14.15 -17.98
CA VAL A 69 3.40 13.66 -17.50
C VAL A 69 3.16 12.21 -17.94
N THR A 70 3.45 11.86 -19.20
CA THR A 70 3.30 10.49 -19.71
C THR A 70 4.24 9.49 -18.99
N VAL A 71 5.48 9.90 -18.70
CA VAL A 71 6.42 9.09 -17.90
C VAL A 71 5.90 8.92 -16.46
N GLN A 72 5.32 9.95 -15.85
CA GLN A 72 4.70 9.83 -14.53
C GLN A 72 3.51 8.87 -14.54
N LEU A 73 2.64 8.95 -15.54
CA LEU A 73 1.48 8.06 -15.70
C LEU A 73 1.90 6.58 -15.75
N ASN A 74 2.86 6.24 -16.62
CA ASN A 74 3.38 4.88 -16.73
C ASN A 74 3.95 4.35 -15.39
N ARG A 75 4.65 5.22 -14.64
CA ARG A 75 5.17 4.87 -13.31
C ARG A 75 4.04 4.64 -12.30
N MET A 76 3.00 5.46 -12.32
CA MET A 76 1.85 5.31 -11.42
C MET A 76 1.05 4.04 -11.74
N MET A 77 0.92 3.68 -13.02
CA MET A 77 0.27 2.44 -13.44
C MET A 77 1.01 1.21 -12.90
N THR A 78 2.33 1.15 -13.08
CA THR A 78 3.17 0.06 -12.54
C THR A 78 3.08 -0.03 -11.01
N ARG A 79 3.00 1.11 -10.32
CA ARG A 79 2.83 1.14 -8.86
C ARG A 79 1.46 0.61 -8.42
N SER A 80 0.41 0.91 -9.19
CA SER A 80 -0.94 0.43 -8.89
C SER A 80 -0.99 -1.11 -8.88
N ASP A 81 -0.24 -1.78 -9.76
CA ASP A 81 -0.15 -3.25 -9.80
C ASP A 81 0.54 -3.82 -8.56
N LEU A 82 1.63 -3.19 -8.08
CA LEU A 82 2.31 -3.61 -6.86
C LEU A 82 1.40 -3.47 -5.62
N ILE A 83 0.65 -2.37 -5.53
CA ILE A 83 -0.31 -2.14 -4.43
C ILE A 83 -1.45 -3.15 -4.49
N ARG A 84 -1.97 -3.43 -5.69
CA ARG A 84 -3.00 -4.45 -5.91
C ARG A 84 -2.50 -5.82 -5.45
N LEU A 85 -1.29 -6.20 -5.82
CA LEU A 85 -0.73 -7.48 -5.44
C LEU A 85 -0.52 -7.58 -3.91
N ALA A 86 -0.04 -6.52 -3.27
CA ALA A 86 0.03 -6.46 -1.81
C ALA A 86 -1.36 -6.62 -1.15
N LEU A 87 -2.39 -5.94 -1.65
CA LEU A 87 -3.76 -6.10 -1.15
C LEU A 87 -4.26 -7.54 -1.31
N THR A 88 -4.01 -8.19 -2.45
CA THR A 88 -4.43 -9.58 -2.65
C THR A 88 -3.78 -10.53 -1.66
N LEU A 89 -2.49 -10.34 -1.35
CA LEU A 89 -1.79 -11.14 -0.34
C LEU A 89 -2.36 -10.91 1.07
N LEU A 90 -2.68 -9.66 1.42
CA LEU A 90 -3.31 -9.34 2.71
C LEU A 90 -4.70 -9.99 2.82
N TYR A 91 -5.54 -9.94 1.78
CA TYR A 91 -6.83 -10.60 1.78
C TYR A 91 -6.71 -12.12 1.86
N LEU A 92 -5.72 -12.72 1.18
CA LEU A 92 -5.47 -14.16 1.27
C LEU A 92 -4.99 -14.55 2.68
N ALA A 93 -4.10 -13.76 3.29
CA ALA A 93 -3.69 -13.96 4.68
C ALA A 93 -4.88 -13.86 5.65
N MET A 94 -5.81 -12.91 5.41
CA MET A 94 -7.02 -12.76 6.21
C MET A 94 -7.89 -14.01 6.13
N ALA A 95 -8.09 -14.56 4.92
CA ALA A 95 -8.83 -15.79 4.71
C ALA A 95 -8.19 -16.97 5.44
N MET A 96 -6.85 -17.08 5.42
CA MET A 96 -6.14 -18.13 6.17
C MET A 96 -6.30 -18.00 7.68
N TYR A 97 -6.29 -16.79 8.25
CA TYR A 97 -6.53 -16.60 9.69
C TYR A 97 -7.96 -16.89 10.10
N VAL A 98 -8.94 -16.48 9.30
CA VAL A 98 -10.35 -16.85 9.51
C VAL A 98 -10.51 -18.36 9.43
N GLY A 99 -9.90 -19.01 8.45
CA GLY A 99 -9.89 -20.47 8.33
C GLY A 99 -9.20 -21.16 9.51
N THR A 100 -8.11 -20.59 10.05
CA THR A 100 -7.43 -21.09 11.24
C THR A 100 -8.39 -21.07 12.44
N SER A 101 -9.09 -19.96 12.65
CA SER A 101 -10.07 -19.82 13.73
C SER A 101 -11.24 -20.80 13.57
N LEU A 102 -11.77 -20.95 12.35
CA LEU A 102 -12.87 -21.88 12.07
C LEU A 102 -12.46 -23.34 12.25
N THR A 103 -11.26 -23.71 11.79
CA THR A 103 -10.72 -25.08 11.96
C THR A 103 -10.43 -25.39 13.43
N MET A 104 -9.92 -24.44 14.22
CA MET A 104 -9.80 -24.60 15.68
C MET A 104 -11.17 -24.81 16.35
N ALA A 105 -12.20 -24.05 15.97
CA ALA A 105 -13.54 -24.22 16.52
C ALA A 105 -14.15 -25.59 16.16
N LEU A 106 -13.95 -26.06 14.93
CA LEU A 106 -14.42 -27.37 14.48
C LEU A 106 -13.68 -28.52 15.16
N ASP A 107 -12.36 -28.40 15.34
CA ASP A 107 -11.54 -29.42 16.02
C ASP A 107 -12.02 -29.66 17.46
N ALA A 108 -12.41 -28.58 18.16
CA ALA A 108 -13.00 -28.65 19.50
C ALA A 108 -14.38 -29.35 19.54
N LEU A 109 -15.13 -29.35 18.43
CA LEU A 109 -16.43 -30.02 18.33
C LEU A 109 -16.31 -31.51 17.93
N VAL A 110 -15.31 -31.87 17.12
CA VAL A 110 -15.12 -33.22 16.55
C VAL A 110 -14.18 -34.09 17.39
N GLY A 111 -13.51 -33.53 18.40
CA GLY A 111 -12.73 -34.28 19.37
C GLY A 111 -11.23 -34.42 19.04
N GLY A 112 -10.62 -33.42 18.40
CA GLY A 112 -9.16 -33.29 18.34
C GLY A 112 -8.42 -34.07 17.24
N TYR A 113 -9.09 -34.46 16.15
CA TYR A 113 -8.45 -35.23 15.06
C TYR A 113 -7.71 -34.34 14.04
N LEU A 114 -7.90 -33.02 14.06
CA LEU A 114 -7.40 -32.08 13.04
C LEU A 114 -6.15 -31.29 13.51
N ILE A 115 -5.28 -31.91 14.31
CA ILE A 115 -4.13 -31.23 14.97
C ILE A 115 -3.24 -30.45 13.97
N ALA A 116 -3.03 -30.95 12.76
CA ALA A 116 -2.12 -30.34 11.79
C ALA A 116 -2.76 -29.21 10.95
N VAL A 117 -4.09 -29.17 10.83
CA VAL A 117 -4.77 -28.28 9.88
C VAL A 117 -4.70 -26.81 10.32
N PRO A 118 -5.09 -26.43 11.56
CA PRO A 118 -5.03 -25.04 12.01
C PRO A 118 -3.60 -24.48 11.97
N THR A 119 -2.61 -25.28 12.39
CA THR A 119 -1.21 -24.86 12.40
C THR A 119 -0.69 -24.59 10.99
N SER A 120 -1.02 -25.44 10.02
CA SER A 120 -0.62 -25.24 8.63
C SER A 120 -1.23 -23.96 8.03
N LEU A 121 -2.53 -23.72 8.28
CA LEU A 121 -3.23 -22.53 7.82
C LEU A 121 -2.66 -21.26 8.46
N ALA A 122 -2.32 -21.31 9.75
CA ALA A 122 -1.69 -20.20 10.45
C ALA A 122 -0.32 -19.85 9.85
N ILE A 123 0.52 -20.86 9.59
CA ILE A 123 1.86 -20.66 9.00
C ILE A 123 1.75 -20.05 7.59
N ILE A 124 0.81 -20.54 6.77
CA ILE A 124 0.55 -19.99 5.43
C ILE A 124 0.09 -18.53 5.55
N GLY A 125 -0.86 -18.23 6.46
CA GLY A 125 -1.35 -16.88 6.71
C GLY A 125 -0.25 -15.89 7.09
N VAL A 126 0.61 -16.26 8.05
CA VAL A 126 1.74 -15.43 8.49
C VAL A 126 2.75 -15.24 7.36
N SER A 127 3.03 -16.27 6.58
CA SER A 127 3.94 -16.19 5.43
C SER A 127 3.44 -15.23 4.35
N LEU A 128 2.14 -15.28 4.05
CA LEU A 128 1.49 -14.36 3.11
C LEU A 128 1.49 -12.92 3.62
N MET A 129 1.19 -12.71 4.90
CA MET A 129 1.24 -11.40 5.54
C MET A 129 2.66 -10.82 5.50
N LEU A 130 3.69 -11.64 5.75
CA LEU A 130 5.09 -11.22 5.64
C LEU A 130 5.45 -10.83 4.20
N ALA A 131 5.05 -11.63 3.21
CA ALA A 131 5.25 -11.31 1.80
C ALA A 131 4.57 -9.99 1.40
N ALA A 132 3.36 -9.73 1.91
CA ALA A 132 2.66 -8.46 1.71
C ALA A 132 3.43 -7.28 2.32
N CYS A 133 3.92 -7.40 3.56
CA CYS A 133 4.72 -6.37 4.23
C CYS A 133 6.00 -6.02 3.44
N VAL A 134 6.68 -7.03 2.87
CA VAL A 134 7.86 -6.81 2.02
C VAL A 134 7.48 -6.02 0.77
N GLN A 135 6.35 -6.33 0.13
CA GLN A 135 5.90 -5.60 -1.06
C GLN A 135 5.47 -4.17 -0.75
N LEU A 136 4.77 -3.94 0.35
CA LEU A 136 4.43 -2.60 0.81
C LEU A 136 5.68 -1.76 1.09
N THR A 137 6.73 -2.38 1.64
CA THR A 137 8.02 -1.72 1.86
C THR A 137 8.70 -1.37 0.54
N ARG A 138 8.68 -2.28 -0.44
CA ARG A 138 9.22 -2.02 -1.79
C ARG A 138 8.48 -0.88 -2.48
N GLU A 139 7.15 -0.87 -2.42
CA GLU A 139 6.33 0.22 -2.92
C GLU A 139 6.77 1.54 -2.27
N ALA A 140 6.82 1.59 -0.94
CA ALA A 140 7.10 2.83 -0.22
C ALA A 140 8.45 3.44 -0.61
N ARG A 141 9.46 2.59 -0.89
CA ARG A 141 10.76 3.04 -1.40
C ARG A 141 10.67 3.61 -2.82
N VAL A 142 9.87 3.00 -3.70
CA VAL A 142 9.64 3.52 -5.06
C VAL A 142 8.89 4.84 -5.00
N ALA A 143 7.90 4.99 -4.13
CA ALA A 143 7.17 6.24 -3.91
C ALA A 143 8.09 7.39 -3.54
N LEU A 144 9.00 7.18 -2.58
CA LEU A 144 9.97 8.17 -2.14
C LEU A 144 10.96 8.56 -3.25
N ARG A 145 11.42 7.58 -4.04
CA ARG A 145 12.31 7.84 -5.18
C ARG A 145 11.63 8.68 -6.25
N ASN A 146 10.36 8.42 -6.55
CA ASN A 146 9.62 9.17 -7.57
C ASN A 146 9.39 10.63 -7.17
N ASN A 147 9.07 10.90 -5.90
CA ASN A 147 8.92 12.26 -5.40
C ASN A 147 10.22 13.08 -5.59
N ARG A 148 11.37 12.46 -5.31
CA ARG A 148 12.69 13.10 -5.53
C ARG A 148 12.93 13.46 -6.99
N LEU A 149 12.50 12.62 -7.94
CA LEU A 149 12.64 12.89 -9.38
C LEU A 149 11.76 14.07 -9.84
N GLU A 150 10.54 14.19 -9.29
CA GLU A 150 9.64 15.30 -9.59
C GLU A 150 10.25 16.64 -9.13
N ILE A 151 10.82 16.68 -7.93
CA ILE A 151 11.54 17.86 -7.41
C ILE A 151 12.69 18.26 -8.34
N LEU A 152 13.48 17.30 -8.81
CA LEU A 152 14.61 17.56 -9.70
C LEU A 152 14.16 18.09 -11.07
N PHE A 153 13.06 17.59 -11.62
CA PHE A 153 12.50 18.10 -12.88
C PHE A 153 12.04 19.55 -12.76
N TYR A 154 11.32 19.89 -11.67
CA TYR A 154 10.91 21.28 -11.42
C TYR A 154 12.10 22.21 -11.16
N GLN A 155 13.15 21.73 -10.49
CA GLN A 155 14.39 22.49 -10.33
C GLN A 155 15.09 22.73 -11.68
N LYS A 156 15.13 21.72 -12.57
CA LYS A 156 15.68 21.86 -13.93
C LYS A 156 14.94 22.93 -14.73
N LEU A 157 13.61 22.86 -14.76
CA LEU A 157 12.75 23.86 -15.42
C LEU A 157 12.93 25.26 -14.81
N ARG A 158 13.03 25.37 -13.48
CA ARG A 158 13.23 26.66 -12.81
C ARG A 158 14.59 27.28 -13.16
N ASN A 159 15.65 26.47 -13.18
CA ASN A 159 16.99 26.93 -13.56
C ASN A 159 17.03 27.40 -15.02
N GLN A 160 16.33 26.71 -15.92
CA GLN A 160 16.20 27.14 -17.31
C GLN A 160 15.46 28.48 -17.48
N ARG A 161 14.52 28.79 -16.58
CA ARG A 161 13.78 30.07 -16.57
C ARG A 161 14.53 31.22 -15.87
N GLY A 162 15.68 30.96 -15.25
CA GLY A 162 16.45 31.98 -14.53
C GLY A 162 15.77 32.57 -13.28
N CYS A 163 14.71 31.94 -12.75
CA CYS A 163 14.03 32.45 -11.55
C CYS A 163 14.85 32.17 -10.27
N PRO A 164 15.14 33.19 -9.42
CA PRO A 164 15.81 32.98 -8.15
C PRO A 164 14.95 32.16 -7.16
N PRO A 165 15.58 31.48 -6.17
CA PRO A 165 14.86 30.63 -5.22
C PRO A 165 13.86 31.43 -4.37
N ALA A 166 12.66 30.87 -4.18
CA ALA A 166 11.57 31.51 -3.43
C ALA A 166 11.88 31.81 -1.94
N SER A 167 13.03 31.35 -1.43
CA SER A 167 13.47 31.60 -0.05
C SER A 167 13.91 33.05 0.21
N GLU A 168 13.99 33.91 -0.80
CA GLU A 168 14.56 35.27 -0.69
C GLU A 168 13.48 36.37 -0.63
N LYS A 169 12.18 36.02 -0.60
CA LYS A 169 11.08 37.00 -0.54
C LYS A 169 10.47 37.25 0.84
N GLN A 170 11.09 36.77 1.92
CA GLN A 170 10.66 37.08 3.29
C GLN A 170 11.82 37.57 4.17
N THR A 171 12.30 38.77 3.87
CA THR A 171 12.80 39.69 4.90
C THR A 171 12.51 41.12 4.44
N PRO A 172 11.36 41.71 4.78
CA PRO A 172 11.31 43.15 4.94
C PRO A 172 12.05 43.47 6.24
N GLY A 173 13.32 43.84 6.12
CA GLY A 173 14.01 44.59 7.16
C GLY A 173 13.57 46.05 7.07
N GLY A 174 13.25 46.65 8.23
CA GLY A 174 12.89 48.06 8.37
C GLY A 174 11.70 48.25 9.29
#